data_AF-A0A0K1PWW3-F1
#
_entry.id   AF-A0A0K1PWW3-F1
#
_cell.length_a   1.000
_cell.length_b   1.000
_cell.length_c   1.000
_cell.angle_alpha   90.00
_cell.angle_beta   90.00
_cell.angle_gamma   90.00
#
_symmetry.space_group_name_H-M   'P 1'
#
loop_
_entity.id
_entity.type
_entity.pdbx_description
1 polymer ?
#
loop_
_entity_poly.entity_id
_entity_poly.type
_entity_poly.pdbx_seq_one_letter_code
_entity_poly.pdbx_strand_id
1 'polypeptide(L)'
;MVSRGGPSCEGSDVHNIYTRVDAFSWLVDEAFARASGFTHDDGDSDAGAPETTPAKKGTKAKPPSDVGGPCDTGSDCAAGICLNDEVGHYCSRPCGTGDRCPNGYHCESVGGSTSACVDQR
;
A
#
# COMPACT_ATOMS: atom_id res chain seq x y z
N MET A 1 25.28 -2.01 -27.20
CA MET A 1 24.70 -3.23 -27.78
C MET A 1 23.18 -3.10 -27.62
N VAL A 2 22.42 -2.92 -28.70
CA VAL A 2 20.95 -2.87 -28.63
C VAL A 2 20.44 -4.29 -28.85
N SER A 3 19.80 -4.87 -27.84
CA SER A 3 19.06 -6.13 -27.99
C SER A 3 17.91 -5.91 -28.96
N ARG A 4 18.08 -6.34 -30.21
CA ARG A 4 17.04 -6.34 -31.24
C ARG A 4 16.26 -7.67 -31.30
N GLY A 5 16.46 -8.56 -30.35
CA GLY A 5 15.94 -9.94 -30.37
C GLY A 5 14.89 -10.21 -29.30
N GLY A 6 13.82 -9.42 -29.24
CA GLY A 6 12.62 -9.83 -28.51
C GLY A 6 11.87 -10.93 -29.28
N PRO A 7 11.04 -11.76 -28.63
CA PRO A 7 10.20 -12.74 -29.31
C PRO A 7 9.34 -12.07 -30.38
N SER A 8 9.34 -12.59 -31.61
CA SER A 8 8.46 -12.09 -32.67
C SER A 8 7.02 -12.47 -32.35
N CYS A 9 6.11 -11.49 -32.34
CA CYS A 9 4.68 -11.71 -32.07
C CYS A 9 3.93 -12.32 -33.28
N GLU A 10 4.65 -13.00 -34.19
CA GLU A 10 4.14 -13.52 -35.46
C GLU A 10 4.52 -15.00 -35.63
N GLY A 11 3.56 -15.84 -36.00
CA GLY A 11 3.73 -17.28 -36.18
C GLY A 11 2.54 -18.10 -35.65
N SER A 12 2.56 -19.42 -35.86
CA SER A 12 1.50 -20.33 -35.42
C SER A 12 1.56 -20.71 -33.93
N ASP A 13 2.61 -20.32 -33.22
CA ASP A 13 2.91 -20.71 -31.83
C ASP A 13 3.18 -19.48 -30.95
N VAL A 14 2.50 -18.36 -31.25
CA VAL A 14 2.61 -17.11 -30.50
C VAL A 14 1.38 -16.89 -29.62
N HIS A 15 1.61 -16.64 -28.34
CA HIS A 15 0.56 -16.33 -27.37
C HIS A 15 0.47 -14.81 -27.21
N ASN A 16 -0.27 -14.16 -28.11
CA ASN A 16 -0.54 -12.73 -28.01
C ASN A 16 -1.52 -12.44 -26.86
N ILE A 17 -1.07 -11.74 -25.83
CA ILE A 17 -1.92 -11.23 -24.75
C ILE A 17 -2.48 -9.88 -25.20
N TYR A 18 -3.68 -9.90 -25.78
CA TYR A 18 -4.41 -8.67 -26.10
C TYR A 18 -5.08 -8.15 -24.82
N THR A 19 -4.44 -7.20 -24.16
CA THR A 19 -5.12 -6.41 -23.13
C THR A 19 -6.23 -5.63 -23.85
N ARG A 20 -7.50 -5.99 -23.60
CA ARG A 20 -8.67 -5.28 -24.13
C ARG A 20 -8.79 -3.92 -23.44
N VAL A 21 -7.86 -3.01 -23.74
CA VAL A 21 -7.87 -1.64 -23.19
C VAL A 21 -9.15 -0.91 -23.64
N ASP A 22 -9.75 -1.32 -24.76
CA ASP A 22 -11.06 -0.87 -25.24
C ASP A 22 -12.22 -1.25 -24.33
N ALA A 23 -12.14 -2.36 -23.59
CA ALA A 23 -13.22 -2.80 -22.70
C ALA A 23 -13.35 -1.93 -21.44
N PHE A 24 -12.28 -1.21 -21.09
CA PHE A 24 -12.17 -0.42 -19.87
C PHE A 24 -11.88 1.06 -20.13
N SER A 25 -12.00 1.52 -21.38
CA SER A 25 -11.79 2.93 -21.73
C SER A 25 -12.68 3.88 -20.92
N TRP A 26 -13.92 3.45 -20.63
CA TRP A 26 -14.84 4.21 -19.78
C TRP A 26 -14.32 4.41 -18.34
N LEU A 27 -13.60 3.44 -17.76
CA LEU A 27 -12.99 3.58 -16.43
C LEU A 27 -11.83 4.57 -16.46
N VAL A 28 -11.10 4.62 -17.58
CA VAL A 28 -9.99 5.55 -17.79
C VAL A 28 -10.55 6.97 -17.94
N ASP A 29 -11.59 7.15 -18.75
CA ASP A 29 -12.26 8.44 -18.93
C ASP A 29 -12.90 8.93 -17.62
N GLU A 30 -13.56 8.05 -16.86
CA GLU A 30 -14.09 8.37 -15.53
C GLU A 30 -12.97 8.76 -14.56
N ALA A 31 -11.84 8.07 -14.62
CA ALA A 31 -10.67 8.37 -13.80
C ALA A 31 -10.04 9.73 -14.13
N PHE A 32 -10.04 10.15 -15.39
CA PHE A 32 -9.60 11.49 -15.78
C PHE A 32 -10.63 12.56 -15.41
N ALA A 33 -11.93 12.28 -15.55
CA ALA A 33 -12.99 13.20 -15.16
C ALA A 33 -12.93 13.53 -13.66
N ARG A 34 -12.77 12.51 -12.80
CA ARG A 34 -12.59 12.73 -11.34
C ARG A 34 -11.29 13.45 -11.00
N ALA A 35 -10.22 13.25 -11.79
CA ALA A 35 -8.93 13.90 -11.56
C ALA A 35 -8.94 15.38 -11.98
N SER A 36 -9.67 15.72 -13.04
CA SER A 36 -9.80 17.10 -13.55
C SER A 36 -10.63 18.03 -12.64
N GLY A 37 -11.35 17.49 -11.65
CA GLY A 37 -12.08 18.25 -10.64
C GLY A 37 -11.22 18.80 -9.50
N PHE A 38 -9.93 18.49 -9.46
CA PHE A 38 -8.98 19.08 -8.51
C PHE A 38 -8.25 20.22 -9.19
N THR A 39 -8.63 21.46 -8.88
CA THR A 39 -7.75 22.61 -9.10
C THR A 39 -6.50 22.39 -8.26
N HIS A 40 -5.44 21.93 -8.93
CA HIS A 40 -4.09 21.89 -8.39
C HIS A 40 -3.59 23.34 -8.32
N ASP A 41 -3.76 23.96 -7.16
CA ASP A 41 -3.06 25.18 -6.80
C ASP A 41 -1.61 24.80 -6.53
N ASP A 42 -0.74 25.25 -7.44
CA ASP A 42 0.72 25.36 -7.41
C ASP A 42 1.53 24.23 -6.76
N GLY A 43 2.27 23.48 -7.59
CA GLY A 43 3.37 22.67 -7.07
C GLY A 43 3.93 21.62 -8.02
N ASP A 44 4.52 22.06 -9.13
CA ASP A 44 5.51 21.28 -9.88
C ASP A 44 6.60 20.73 -8.92
N SER A 45 6.74 19.40 -8.84
CA SER A 45 8.03 18.70 -8.78
C SER A 45 7.87 17.21 -8.44
N ASP A 46 8.24 16.41 -9.43
CA ASP A 46 9.15 15.27 -9.36
C ASP A 46 8.99 14.13 -8.33
N ALA A 47 9.25 12.93 -8.85
CA ALA A 47 9.42 11.70 -8.11
C ALA A 47 10.69 11.73 -7.23
N GLY A 48 10.61 12.43 -6.10
CA GLY A 48 11.63 12.44 -5.06
C GLY A 48 11.00 12.76 -3.72
N ALA A 49 11.03 11.81 -2.78
CA ALA A 49 10.56 12.03 -1.42
C ALA A 49 11.32 13.20 -0.76
N PRO A 50 10.63 14.05 0.02
CA PRO A 50 11.22 14.61 1.21
C PRO A 50 10.49 14.12 2.46
N GLU A 51 11.30 13.62 3.38
CA GLU A 51 10.95 13.46 4.78
C GLU A 51 10.35 14.75 5.37
N THR A 52 9.46 14.53 6.36
CA THR A 52 9.00 15.48 7.38
C THR A 52 8.05 16.61 6.96
N THR A 53 6.75 16.35 7.10
CA THR A 53 5.86 17.26 7.84
C THR A 53 4.83 16.45 8.64
N PRO A 54 4.56 16.80 9.92
CA PRO A 54 3.56 16.10 10.71
C PRO A 54 2.18 16.40 10.12
N ALA A 55 1.53 15.35 9.61
CA ALA A 55 0.20 15.45 9.03
C ALA A 55 -0.76 16.11 10.03
N LYS A 56 -1.20 17.33 9.69
CA LYS A 56 -2.21 18.05 10.45
C LYS A 56 -3.49 17.21 10.51
N LYS A 57 -3.92 16.97 11.74
CA LYS A 57 -5.16 16.36 12.19
C LYS A 57 -6.36 16.94 11.44
N GLY A 58 -6.79 16.27 10.38
CA GLY A 58 -8.00 16.57 9.63
C GLY A 58 -9.06 15.51 9.92
N THR A 59 -10.24 15.95 10.34
CA THR A 59 -11.39 15.16 10.83
C THR A 59 -12.12 14.33 9.76
N LYS A 60 -11.39 13.81 8.76
CA LYS A 60 -11.88 12.76 7.88
C LYS A 60 -11.34 11.45 8.44
N ALA A 61 -12.22 10.52 8.77
CA ALA A 61 -11.85 9.19 9.26
C ALA A 61 -10.66 8.68 8.44
N LYS A 62 -9.49 8.68 9.06
CA LYS A 62 -8.24 8.31 8.40
C LYS A 62 -8.48 6.89 7.90
N PRO A 63 -8.22 6.58 6.62
CA PRO A 63 -8.28 5.19 6.18
C PRO A 63 -7.42 4.39 7.15
N PRO A 64 -7.95 3.27 7.67
CA PRO A 64 -7.29 2.57 8.75
C PRO A 64 -5.90 2.16 8.28
N SER A 65 -4.89 2.48 9.07
CA SER A 65 -3.48 2.37 8.65
C SER A 65 -3.06 0.90 8.54
N ASP A 66 -2.18 0.61 7.57
CA ASP A 66 -1.57 -0.70 7.36
C ASP A 66 -0.43 -0.96 8.37
N VAL A 67 0.16 -2.16 8.30
CA VAL A 67 1.27 -2.57 9.18
C VAL A 67 2.40 -1.54 9.15
N GLY A 68 2.87 -1.13 10.34
CA GLY A 68 3.93 -0.16 10.52
C GLY A 68 3.49 1.31 10.47
N GLY A 69 2.21 1.59 10.20
CA GLY A 69 1.66 2.94 10.33
C GLY A 69 1.50 3.36 11.80
N PRO A 70 1.61 4.67 12.13
CA PRO A 70 1.41 5.13 13.50
C PRO A 70 -0.06 5.03 13.92
N CYS A 71 -0.31 4.67 15.17
CA CYS A 71 -1.65 4.57 15.76
C CYS A 71 -1.71 5.15 17.18
N ASP A 72 -2.89 5.56 17.62
CA ASP A 72 -3.15 5.89 19.02
C ASP A 72 -4.00 4.77 19.67
N THR A 73 -4.90 4.18 18.90
CA THR A 73 -5.83 3.12 19.31
C THR A 73 -5.91 2.01 18.27
N GLY A 74 -6.38 0.81 18.67
CA GLY A 74 -6.57 -0.31 17.73
C GLY A 74 -7.48 0.03 16.55
N SER A 75 -8.48 0.89 16.75
CA SER A 75 -9.41 1.38 15.72
C SER A 75 -8.75 2.20 14.60
N ASP A 76 -7.54 2.73 14.82
CA ASP A 76 -6.77 3.44 13.80
C ASP A 76 -6.11 2.47 12.80
N CYS A 77 -6.07 1.18 13.12
CA CYS A 77 -5.42 0.13 12.35
C CYS A 77 -6.44 -0.71 11.58
N ALA A 78 -6.11 -1.09 10.35
CA ALA A 78 -7.01 -1.90 9.51
C ALA A 78 -7.31 -3.27 10.13
N ALA A 79 -6.37 -3.79 10.92
CA ALA A 79 -6.49 -5.05 11.63
C ALA A 79 -6.98 -4.92 13.08
N GLY A 80 -7.22 -3.70 13.58
CA GLY A 80 -7.65 -3.49 14.96
C GLY A 80 -6.55 -3.59 16.02
N ILE A 81 -5.28 -3.78 15.62
CA ILE A 81 -4.16 -4.01 16.56
C ILE A 81 -3.18 -2.84 16.50
N CYS A 82 -3.09 -2.12 17.61
CA CYS A 82 -2.08 -1.08 17.83
C CYS A 82 -1.11 -1.57 18.90
N LEU A 83 0.14 -1.79 18.51
CA LEU A 83 1.22 -2.19 19.41
C LEU A 83 1.95 -0.95 19.91
N ASN A 84 2.46 -1.04 21.13
CA ASN A 84 3.35 -0.02 21.70
C ASN A 84 4.72 -0.64 21.92
N ASP A 85 5.74 -0.03 21.35
CA ASP A 85 7.14 -0.42 21.51
C ASP A 85 7.98 0.76 22.01
N GLU A 86 9.29 0.62 22.16
CA GLU A 86 10.17 1.66 22.69
C GLU A 86 10.26 2.87 21.74
N VAL A 87 10.01 2.65 20.44
CA VAL A 87 10.03 3.69 19.39
C VAL A 87 8.68 4.42 19.26
N GLY A 88 7.60 3.83 19.76
CA GLY A 88 6.26 4.40 19.75
C GLY A 88 5.17 3.40 19.38
N HIS A 89 3.99 3.94 19.06
CA HIS A 89 2.82 3.16 18.73
C HIS A 89 2.71 2.89 17.22
N TYR A 90 2.52 1.63 16.83
CA TYR A 90 2.36 1.24 15.43
C TYR A 90 1.31 0.15 15.21
N CYS A 91 0.69 0.18 14.05
CA CYS A 91 -0.29 -0.81 13.62
C CYS A 91 0.38 -2.13 13.28
N SER A 92 -0.16 -3.22 13.78
CA SER A 92 0.24 -4.58 13.41
C SER A 92 -0.94 -5.39 12.93
N ARG A 93 -0.67 -6.64 12.53
CA ARG A 93 -1.68 -7.60 12.07
C ARG A 93 -1.63 -8.86 12.92
N PRO A 94 -2.76 -9.56 13.08
CA PRO A 94 -2.76 -10.88 13.68
C PRO A 94 -1.97 -11.84 12.79
N CYS A 95 -1.28 -12.78 13.42
CA CYS A 95 -0.50 -13.79 12.73
C CYS A 95 -0.76 -15.17 13.35
N GLY A 96 -0.56 -16.24 12.58
CA GLY A 96 -0.90 -17.59 13.04
C GLY A 96 -0.58 -18.66 12.01
N THR A 97 -1.34 -19.77 12.05
CA THR A 97 -1.13 -20.92 11.15
C THR A 97 -1.49 -20.63 9.68
N GLY A 98 -2.28 -19.57 9.41
CA GLY A 98 -2.68 -19.15 8.07
C GLY A 98 -2.08 -17.81 7.61
N ASP A 99 -1.84 -16.88 8.55
CA ASP A 99 -1.35 -15.54 8.25
C ASP A 99 0.14 -15.40 8.60
N ARG A 100 0.97 -15.13 7.58
CA ARG A 100 2.39 -14.82 7.76
C ARG A 100 2.62 -13.33 7.83
N CYS A 101 3.58 -12.94 8.67
CA CYS A 101 4.02 -11.56 8.77
C CYS A 101 4.83 -11.15 7.52
N PRO A 102 4.72 -9.88 7.09
CA PRO A 102 5.56 -9.33 6.02
C PRO A 102 7.04 -9.27 6.44
N ASN A 103 7.92 -9.10 5.46
CA ASN A 103 9.37 -9.08 5.71
C ASN A 103 9.76 -8.01 6.75
N GLY A 104 10.58 -8.41 7.73
CA GLY A 104 11.01 -7.55 8.85
C GLY A 104 10.15 -7.69 10.11
N TYR A 105 9.00 -8.36 10.03
CA TYR A 105 8.12 -8.59 11.17
C TYR A 105 8.10 -10.06 11.57
N HIS A 106 8.09 -10.32 12.88
CA HIS A 106 7.97 -11.67 13.43
C HIS A 106 6.63 -11.85 14.12
N CYS A 107 6.06 -13.05 13.98
CA CYS A 107 4.87 -13.41 14.71
C CYS A 107 5.21 -13.68 16.17
N GLU A 108 4.70 -12.87 17.08
CA GLU A 108 4.95 -13.00 18.52
C GLU A 108 3.65 -12.83 19.31
N SER A 109 3.56 -13.44 20.50
CA SER A 109 2.34 -13.40 21.31
C SER A 109 2.30 -12.13 22.15
N VAL A 110 1.42 -11.21 21.79
CA VAL A 110 1.17 -9.97 22.50
C VAL A 110 -0.07 -10.16 23.36
N GLY A 111 0.10 -10.70 24.56
CA GLY A 111 -1.01 -10.92 25.51
C GLY A 111 -1.53 -12.36 25.61
N GLY A 112 -0.67 -13.36 25.42
CA GLY A 112 -0.90 -14.76 25.85
C GLY A 112 -1.87 -15.60 25.00
N SER A 113 -2.85 -15.00 24.35
CA SER A 113 -3.78 -15.70 23.44
C SER A 113 -3.84 -15.12 22.03
N THR A 114 -3.28 -13.93 21.82
CA THR A 114 -3.26 -13.25 20.51
C THR A 114 -1.82 -13.12 20.05
N SER A 115 -1.57 -13.53 18.81
CA SER A 115 -0.28 -13.36 18.16
C SER A 115 -0.39 -12.24 17.13
N ALA A 116 0.60 -11.34 17.13
CA ALA A 116 0.67 -10.21 16.23
C ALA A 116 2.06 -10.10 15.59
N CYS A 117 2.11 -9.41 14.47
CA CYS A 117 3.37 -9.11 13.78
C CYS A 117 4.10 -7.97 14.49
N VAL A 118 5.20 -8.30 15.17
CA VAL A 118 6.07 -7.36 15.88
C VAL A 118 7.27 -7.02 15.00
N ASP A 119 7.63 -5.74 14.90
CA ASP A 119 8.84 -5.29 14.19
C ASP A 119 10.10 -5.75 14.94
N GLN A 120 11.07 -6.35 14.24
CA GLN A 120 12.29 -6.90 14.85
C GLN A 120 13.52 -6.01 14.57
N ARG A 121 13.37 -4.69 14.64
CA ARG A 121 14.45 -3.73 14.36
C ARG A 121 15.25 -3.35 15.60
#